data_AF-A0A540V070-F1
#
_entry.id   AF-A0A540V070-F1
#
_cell.length_a   1.000
_cell.length_b   1.000
_cell.length_c   1.000
_cell.angle_alpha   90.00
_cell.angle_beta   90.00
_cell.angle_gamma   90.00
#
_symmetry.space_group_name_H-M   'P 1'
#
loop_
_entity.id
_entity.type
_entity.pdbx_description
1 polymer ?
#
loop_
_entity_poly.entity_id
_entity_poly.type
_entity_poly.pdbx_seq_one_letter_code
_entity_poly.pdbx_strand_id
1 'polypeptide(L)' 'AVKEVVQFGFNVVNLHRIEAYVSPKNIASVKVLEKANFKKEGLLRELLYINGSWEDHYIYALLQEDYYRKNN' A
#
# COMPACT_ATOMS: atom_id res chain seq x y z
N ALA A 1 11.18 6.61 -3.91
CA ALA A 1 10.01 7.32 -3.34
C ALA A 1 9.24 6.49 -2.31
N VAL A 2 8.63 5.34 -2.68
CA VAL A 2 7.84 4.54 -1.73
C VAL A 2 8.64 4.06 -0.52
N LYS A 3 9.90 3.63 -0.74
CA LYS A 3 10.80 3.19 0.34
C LYS A 3 11.05 4.30 1.36
N GLU A 4 11.25 5.53 0.88
CA GLU A 4 11.52 6.71 1.69
C GLU A 4 10.30 7.11 2.50
N VAL A 5 9.10 7.05 1.91
CA VAL A 5 7.84 7.27 2.64
C VAL A 5 7.66 6.22 3.73
N VAL A 6 7.90 4.95 3.43
CA VAL A 6 7.82 3.85 4.41
C VAL A 6 8.81 4.06 5.56
N GLN A 7 10.07 4.35 5.24
CA GLN A 7 11.11 4.60 6.23
C GLN A 7 10.76 5.79 7.12
N PHE A 8 10.30 6.90 6.54
CA PHE A 8 9.87 8.07 7.29
C PHE A 8 8.65 7.77 8.18
N GLY A 9 7.64 7.08 7.62
CA GLY A 9 6.42 6.73 8.34
C GLY A 9 6.68 5.86 9.58
N PHE A 10 7.54 4.85 9.47
CA PHE A 10 7.84 3.97 10.60
C PHE A 10 8.89 4.52 11.56
N ASN A 11 9.96 5.14 11.05
CA ASN A 11 11.10 5.52 11.89
C ASN A 11 10.97 6.93 12.48
N VAL A 12 10.22 7.82 11.84
CA VAL A 12 10.08 9.22 12.28
C VAL A 12 8.69 9.49 12.83
N VAL A 13 7.65 9.12 12.08
CA VAL A 13 6.26 9.36 12.50
C VAL A 13 5.77 8.30 13.51
N ASN A 14 6.46 7.16 13.59
CA ASN A 14 6.09 6.02 14.43
C ASN A 14 4.68 5.47 14.14
N LEU A 15 4.34 5.35 12.85
CA LEU A 15 3.10 4.72 12.43
C LEU A 15 3.11 3.23 12.77
N HIS A 16 1.96 2.68 13.13
CA HIS A 16 1.80 1.23 13.28
C HIS A 16 1.63 0.53 11.92
N ARG A 17 1.03 1.21 10.95
CA ARG A 17 0.61 0.65 9.66
C ARG A 17 0.59 1.73 8.58
N ILE A 18 0.95 1.35 7.36
CA ILE A 18 0.80 2.16 6.16
C ILE A 18 -0.10 1.40 5.19
N GLU A 19 -1.11 2.08 4.65
CA GLU A 19 -2.03 1.53 3.66
C GLU A 19 -1.84 2.17 2.30
N ALA A 20 -2.14 1.41 1.26
CA ALA A 20 -2.17 1.89 -0.11
C ALA A 20 -3.37 1.31 -0.85
N TYR A 21 -4.10 2.18 -1.53
CA TYR A 21 -5.21 1.82 -2.41
C TYR A 21 -4.75 1.95 -3.86
N VAL A 22 -4.96 0.91 -4.66
CA VAL A 22 -4.55 0.90 -6.06
C VAL A 22 -5.60 0.25 -6.94
N SER A 23 -5.94 0.89 -8.06
CA SER A 23 -6.83 0.29 -9.06
C SER A 23 -6.22 -1.04 -9.55
N PRO A 24 -7.00 -2.14 -9.61
CA PRO A 24 -6.54 -3.41 -10.14
C PRO A 24 -5.98 -3.33 -11.56
N LYS A 25 -6.41 -2.32 -12.32
CA LYS A 25 -5.96 -2.05 -13.70
C LYS A 25 -4.54 -1.47 -13.74
N ASN A 26 -4.05 -0.87 -12.66
CA ASN A 26 -2.72 -0.26 -12.58
C ASN A 26 -1.65 -1.28 -12.13
N ILE A 27 -1.32 -2.19 -13.04
CA ILE A 27 -0.37 -3.29 -12.78
C ILE A 27 1.02 -2.78 -12.37
N ALA A 28 1.45 -1.63 -12.90
CA ALA A 28 2.73 -1.04 -12.54
C ALA A 28 2.79 -0.66 -11.04
N SER A 29 1.74 0.01 -10.54
CA SER A 29 1.67 0.41 -9.13
C SER A 29 1.48 -0.79 -8.19
N VAL A 30 0.68 -1.78 -8.61
CA VAL A 30 0.58 -3.08 -7.90
C VAL A 30 1.96 -3.70 -7.69
N LYS A 31 2.77 -3.81 -8.75
CA LYS A 31 4.14 -4.35 -8.67
C LYS A 31 5.05 -3.52 -7.78
N VAL A 32 4.87 -2.20 -7.72
CA VAL A 32 5.64 -1.32 -6.81
C VAL A 32 5.32 -1.64 -5.36
N LEU A 33 4.03 -1.79 -5.01
CA LEU A 33 3.60 -2.12 -3.65
C LEU A 33 4.12 -3.50 -3.22
N GLU A 34 3.99 -4.51 -4.09
CA GLU A 34 4.48 -5.86 -3.82
C GLU A 34 6.00 -5.89 -3.64
N LYS A 35 6.76 -5.18 -4.48
CA LYS A 35 8.23 -5.03 -4.32
C LYS A 35 8.61 -4.29 -3.04
N ALA A 36 7.75 -3.39 -2.57
CA ALA A 36 7.91 -2.68 -1.31
C ALA A 36 7.43 -3.49 -0.09
N ASN A 37 7.12 -4.79 -0.26
CA ASN A 37 6.64 -5.72 0.76
C ASN A 37 5.26 -5.39 1.36
N PHE A 38 4.47 -4.54 0.71
CA PHE A 38 3.07 -4.42 1.10
C PHE A 38 2.35 -5.73 0.78
N LYS A 39 1.49 -6.16 1.70
CA LYS A 39 0.63 -7.33 1.53
C LYS A 39 -0.72 -6.89 1.00
N LYS A 40 -1.22 -7.60 -0.01
CA LYS A 40 -2.59 -7.43 -0.51
C LYS A 40 -3.56 -8.02 0.50
N GLU A 41 -4.46 -7.22 1.03
CA GLU A 41 -5.41 -7.67 2.05
C GLU A 41 -6.83 -7.84 1.48
N GLY A 42 -7.15 -7.20 0.36
CA GLY A 42 -8.47 -7.38 -0.25
C GLY A 42 -8.71 -6.57 -1.52
N LEU A 43 -9.93 -6.72 -2.04
CA LEU A 43 -10.52 -5.90 -3.08
C LEU A 43 -11.70 -5.15 -2.47
N LEU A 44 -11.63 -3.82 -2.47
CA LEU A 44 -12.72 -2.95 -2.08
C LEU A 44 -13.52 -2.62 -3.33
N ARG A 45 -14.77 -3.10 -3.36
CA ARG A 45 -15.68 -2.88 -4.49
C ARG A 45 -16.19 -1.45 -4.50
N GLU A 46 -16.21 -0.83 -5.68
CA GLU A 46 -16.75 0.52 -5.90
C GLU A 46 -16.22 1.56 -4.89
N LEU A 47 -14.92 1.48 -4.55
CA LEU A 47 -14.34 2.33 -3.50
C LEU A 47 -14.28 3.81 -3.90
N LEU A 48 -13.88 4.09 -5.14
CA LEU A 48 -13.61 5.46 -5.60
C LEU A 48 -14.40 5.76 -6.88
N TYR A 49 -15.00 6.96 -6.94
CA TYR A 49 -15.62 7.48 -8.14
C TYR A 49 -14.61 8.30 -8.94
N ILE A 50 -14.13 7.76 -10.05
CA ILE A 50 -13.05 8.34 -10.87
C ILE A 50 -13.46 8.26 -12.34
N ASN A 51 -13.24 9.34 -13.09
CA ASN A 51 -13.54 9.43 -14.53
C ASN A 51 -14.99 9.04 -14.88
N GLY A 52 -15.95 9.37 -14.01
CA GLY A 52 -17.37 9.13 -14.25
C GLY A 52 -17.88 7.74 -13.87
N SER A 53 -17.03 6.87 -13.29
CA SER A 53 -17.41 5.53 -12.87
C SER A 53 -16.90 5.18 -11.48
N TRP A 54 -17.65 4.36 -10.75
CA TRP A 54 -17.14 3.71 -9.55
C TRP A 54 -16.13 2.63 -9.93
N GLU A 55 -14.97 2.63 -9.28
CA GLU A 55 -13.90 1.68 -9.52
C GLU A 55 -13.52 0.91 -8.26
N ASP A 56 -13.37 -0.40 -8.42
CA ASP A 56 -12.78 -1.24 -7.39
C ASP A 56 -11.31 -0.90 -7.17
N HIS A 57 -10.84 -1.05 -5.93
CA HIS A 57 -9.45 -0.83 -5.56
C HIS A 57 -8.94 -1.97 -4.68
N TYR A 58 -7.73 -2.44 -4.95
CA TYR A 58 -7.05 -3.29 -3.98
C TYR A 58 -6.62 -2.47 -2.79
N ILE A 59 -6.80 -3.03 -1.59
CA ILE A 59 -6.17 -2.53 -0.37
C ILE A 59 -4.92 -3.35 -0.09
N TYR A 60 -3.82 -2.62 0.06
CA TYR A 60 -2.52 -3.13 0.44
C TYR A 60 -2.10 -2.51 1.76
N ALA A 61 -1.33 -3.25 2.55
CA ALA A 61 -0.78 -2.71 3.78
C ALA A 61 0.59 -3.25 4.12
N LEU A 62 1.35 -2.43 4.84
CA LEU A 62 2.60 -2.79 5.47
C LEU A 62 2.49 -2.47 6.96
N LEU A 63 2.74 -3.47 7.80
CA LEU A 63 2.79 -3.30 9.25
C LEU A 63 4.21 -2.94 9.69
N GLN A 64 4.31 -2.16 10.75
CA GLN A 64 5.59 -1.77 11.35
C GLN A 64 6.44 -3.00 11.72
N GLU A 65 5.81 -4.07 12.24
CA GLU A 65 6.50 -5.31 12.58
C GLU A 65 7.10 -6.01 11.35
N ASP A 66 6.35 -6.08 10.24
CA ASP A 66 6.83 -6.66 8.98
C ASP A 66 8.04 -5.88 8.43
N TYR A 67 8.04 -4.55 8.62
CA TYR A 67 9.15 -3.68 8.23
C TYR A 67 10.41 -3.94 9.05
N TYR A 68 10.31 -4.00 10.38
CA TYR A 68 11.48 -4.22 11.24
C TYR A 68 12.04 -5.64 11.16
N ARG A 69 11.19 -6.67 10.98
CA ARG A 69 11.66 -8.05 10.79
C ARG A 69 12.56 -8.23 9.56
N LYS A 70 12.39 -7.40 8.53
CA LYS A 70 13.22 -7.45 7.31
C LYS A 70 14.59 -6.75 7.47
N ASN A 71 14.69 -5.80 8.41
CA ASN A 71 15.89 -4.98 8.60
C ASN A 71 16.86 -5.56 9.65
N ASN A 72 16.46 -6.64 10.33
CA ASN A 72 17.31 -7.45 11.20
C ASN A 72 17.81 -8.68 10.44
#